data_AF-A0A943T6B0-F1
#
_entry.id   AF-A0A943T6B0-F1
#
_cell.length_a   1.000
_cell.length_b   1.000
_cell.length_c   1.000
_cell.angle_alpha   90.00
_cell.angle_beta   90.00
_cell.angle_gamma   90.00
#
_symmetry.space_group_name_H-M   'P 1'
#
loop_
_entity.id
_entity.type
_entity.pdbx_description
1 polymer ?
#
loop_
_entity_poly.entity_id
_entity_poly.type
_entity_poly.pdbx_seq_one_letter_code
_entity_poly.pdbx_strand_id
1 'polypeptide(L)'
;MDISNVISGILSVKETISIFLEFFGFLSLSAFAIGAFSRLGKAAWRFGLALYGKKIMIVASDEDYCDLEEDLSDSGLIKRKNIQRVSDKHISKVKDALLLIVVYGYLDKDGFRQIINGKSSRCGLIVHCPPEKGRIDDEEMRLLSKTAFTALCNFRGRLVNDVLLMMLSTSFKKSDLK
;
A
#
# COMPACT_ATOMS: atom_id res chain seq x y z
N MET A 1 27.41 -45.55 -51.43
CA MET A 1 26.98 -44.86 -50.21
C MET A 1 25.49 -45.14 -50.05
N ASP A 2 25.11 -45.91 -49.05
CA ASP A 2 23.73 -46.39 -48.90
C ASP A 2 22.77 -45.23 -48.65
N ILE A 3 21.82 -45.04 -49.57
CA ILE A 3 20.77 -44.00 -49.49
C ILE A 3 19.98 -44.12 -48.18
N SER A 4 19.80 -45.34 -47.67
CA SER A 4 19.14 -45.60 -46.38
C SER A 4 19.90 -45.00 -45.19
N ASN A 5 21.24 -45.05 -45.20
CA ASN A 5 22.08 -44.50 -44.14
C ASN A 5 22.14 -42.96 -44.19
N VAL A 6 22.00 -42.37 -45.38
CA VAL A 6 21.91 -40.91 -45.54
C VAL A 6 20.56 -40.39 -45.05
N ILE A 7 19.46 -41.09 -45.38
CA ILE A 7 18.10 -40.72 -44.96
C ILE A 7 17.94 -40.86 -43.44
N SER A 8 18.44 -41.95 -42.84
CA SER A 8 18.38 -42.14 -41.39
C SER A 8 19.21 -41.10 -40.62
N GLY A 9 20.38 -40.72 -41.14
CA GLY A 9 21.18 -39.64 -40.58
C GLY A 9 20.51 -38.27 -40.63
N ILE A 10 19.80 -37.95 -41.72
CA ILE A 10 19.06 -36.68 -41.85
C ILE A 10 17.85 -36.64 -40.89
N LEU A 11 17.14 -37.76 -40.72
CA LEU A 11 16.01 -37.86 -39.81
C LEU A 11 16.43 -37.69 -38.35
N SER A 12 17.54 -38.31 -37.91
CA SER A 12 18.01 -38.18 -36.52
C SER A 12 18.52 -36.76 -36.19
N VAL A 13 19.15 -36.09 -37.16
CA VAL A 13 19.57 -34.68 -37.01
C VAL A 13 18.36 -33.76 -36.89
N LYS A 14 17.29 -34.00 -37.66
CA LYS A 14 16.05 -33.22 -37.60
C LYS A 14 15.32 -33.41 -36.26
N GLU A 15 15.23 -34.64 -35.76
CA GLU A 15 14.63 -34.93 -34.43
C GLU A 15 15.44 -34.28 -33.32
N THR A 16 16.77 -34.38 -33.36
CA THR A 16 17.66 -33.75 -32.39
C THR A 16 17.44 -32.22 -32.37
N ILE A 17 17.41 -31.58 -33.53
CA ILE A 17 17.15 -30.12 -33.65
C ILE A 17 15.77 -29.74 -33.11
N SER A 18 14.72 -30.55 -33.36
CA SER A 18 13.37 -30.28 -32.85
C SER A 18 13.34 -30.31 -31.31
N ILE A 19 13.94 -31.33 -30.69
CA ILE A 19 14.00 -31.47 -29.24
C ILE A 19 14.74 -30.27 -28.61
N PHE A 20 15.84 -29.84 -29.23
CA PHE A 20 16.56 -28.65 -28.77
C PHE A 20 15.69 -27.38 -28.87
N LEU A 21 15.01 -27.16 -29.99
CA LEU A 21 14.11 -26.01 -30.18
C LEU A 21 12.95 -26.01 -29.19
N GLU A 22 12.33 -27.17 -28.95
CA GLU A 22 11.25 -27.33 -27.96
C GLU A 22 11.74 -27.02 -26.54
N PHE A 23 12.94 -27.49 -26.18
CA PHE A 23 13.56 -27.21 -24.89
C PHE A 23 13.85 -25.72 -24.70
N PHE A 24 14.44 -25.05 -25.69
CA PHE A 24 14.68 -23.61 -25.65
C PHE A 24 13.37 -22.81 -25.62
N GLY A 25 12.36 -23.25 -26.36
CA GLY A 25 11.01 -22.68 -26.34
C GLY A 25 10.38 -22.76 -24.95
N PHE A 26 10.46 -23.93 -24.30
CA PHE A 26 9.97 -24.13 -22.94
C PHE A 26 10.74 -23.27 -21.92
N LEU A 27 12.06 -23.17 -22.05
CA LEU A 27 12.89 -22.36 -21.17
C LEU A 27 12.54 -20.87 -21.31
N SER A 28 12.33 -20.40 -22.55
CA SER A 28 11.90 -19.04 -22.84
C SER A 28 10.51 -18.74 -22.27
N LEU A 29 9.55 -19.66 -22.44
CA LEU A 29 8.21 -19.52 -21.88
C LEU A 29 8.24 -19.45 -20.34
N SER A 30 9.06 -20.30 -19.73
CA SER A 30 9.27 -20.33 -18.28
C SER A 30 9.90 -19.02 -17.77
N ALA A 31 10.93 -18.51 -18.46
CA ALA A 31 11.56 -17.23 -18.14
C ALA A 31 10.58 -16.05 -18.30
N PHE A 32 9.74 -16.06 -19.34
CA PHE A 32 8.69 -15.07 -19.54
C PHE A 32 7.65 -15.10 -18.42
N ALA A 33 7.16 -16.29 -18.05
CA ALA A 33 6.24 -16.47 -16.93
C ALA A 33 6.84 -15.95 -15.62
N ILE A 34 8.05 -16.39 -15.26
CA ILE A 34 8.75 -15.93 -14.04
C ILE A 34 8.96 -14.40 -14.08
N GLY A 35 9.36 -13.86 -15.23
CA GLY A 35 9.55 -12.43 -15.43
C GLY A 35 8.26 -11.64 -15.19
N ALA A 36 7.15 -12.07 -15.78
CA ALA A 36 5.83 -11.46 -15.63
C ALA A 36 5.34 -11.53 -14.17
N PHE A 37 5.47 -12.68 -13.51
CA PHE A 37 5.05 -12.86 -12.13
C PHE A 37 5.97 -12.17 -11.11
N SER A 38 7.26 -11.96 -11.41
CA SER A 38 8.21 -11.37 -10.47
C SER A 38 7.87 -9.92 -10.09
N ARG A 39 7.31 -9.13 -11.02
CA ARG A 39 6.97 -7.72 -10.77
C ARG A 39 5.68 -7.60 -9.96
N LEU A 40 4.65 -8.35 -10.36
CA LEU A 40 3.36 -8.40 -9.64
C LEU A 40 3.53 -9.02 -8.25
N GLY A 41 4.31 -10.10 -8.14
CA GLY A 41 4.60 -10.78 -6.88
C GLY A 41 5.34 -9.88 -5.89
N LYS A 42 6.28 -9.03 -6.36
CA LYS A 42 6.93 -8.04 -5.48
C LYS A 42 5.96 -6.99 -4.96
N ALA A 43 5.04 -6.49 -5.79
CA ALA A 43 4.02 -5.53 -5.34
C ALA A 43 3.05 -6.18 -4.36
N ALA A 44 2.54 -7.38 -4.66
CA ALA A 44 1.66 -8.15 -3.79
C ALA A 44 2.34 -8.48 -2.45
N TRP A 45 3.62 -8.86 -2.47
CA TRP A 45 4.40 -9.11 -1.25
C TRP A 45 4.55 -7.85 -0.39
N ARG A 46 4.87 -6.71 -1.01
CA ARG A 46 4.98 -5.43 -0.29
C ARG A 46 3.64 -5.00 0.30
N PHE A 47 2.55 -5.18 -0.45
CA PHE A 47 1.20 -4.88 0.02
C PHE A 47 0.77 -5.81 1.16
N GLY A 48 1.01 -7.11 1.03
CA GLY A 48 0.72 -8.08 2.09
C GLY A 48 1.50 -7.81 3.37
N LEU A 49 2.78 -7.43 3.26
CA LEU A 49 3.58 -6.99 4.40
C LEU A 49 3.03 -5.70 5.04
N ALA A 50 2.59 -4.75 4.23
CA ALA A 50 1.98 -3.51 4.73
C ALA A 50 0.67 -3.81 5.49
N LEU A 51 -0.23 -4.62 4.92
CA LEU A 51 -1.45 -5.08 5.59
C LEU A 51 -1.15 -5.80 6.91
N TYR A 52 -0.14 -6.68 6.89
CA TYR A 52 0.17 -7.50 8.05
C TYR A 52 0.72 -6.70 9.24
N GLY A 53 1.58 -5.70 8.99
CA GLY A 53 2.36 -5.09 10.07
C GLY A 53 2.50 -3.57 10.07
N LYS A 54 1.91 -2.84 9.12
CA LYS A 54 1.93 -1.38 9.16
C LYS A 54 0.96 -0.88 10.23
N LYS A 55 1.48 -0.11 11.19
CA LYS A 55 0.65 0.55 12.21
C LYS A 55 -0.06 1.76 11.60
N ILE A 56 -1.35 1.89 11.88
CA ILE A 56 -2.21 3.02 11.54
C ILE A 56 -2.42 3.83 12.80
N MET A 57 -1.92 5.06 12.82
CA MET A 57 -2.19 5.98 13.91
C MET A 57 -3.43 6.80 13.60
N ILE A 58 -4.36 6.91 14.55
CA ILE A 58 -5.58 7.69 14.41
C ILE A 58 -5.59 8.79 15.46
N VAL A 59 -5.61 10.04 15.01
CA VAL A 59 -5.73 11.23 15.86
C VAL A 59 -7.19 11.68 15.85
N ALA A 60 -7.91 11.31 16.90
CA ALA A 60 -9.35 11.47 16.99
C ALA A 60 -9.87 11.45 18.45
N SER A 61 -11.11 11.89 18.62
CA SER A 61 -11.87 11.70 19.86
C SER A 61 -12.06 10.20 20.17
N ASP A 62 -12.55 9.88 21.37
CA ASP A 62 -12.80 8.47 21.77
C ASP A 62 -13.86 7.84 20.88
N GLU A 63 -14.96 8.57 20.64
CA GLU A 63 -16.08 8.14 19.81
C GLU A 63 -15.67 7.95 18.35
N ASP A 64 -15.07 8.99 17.74
CA ASP A 64 -14.63 8.93 16.35
C ASP A 64 -13.57 7.81 16.17
N TYR A 65 -12.70 7.59 17.16
CA TYR A 65 -11.73 6.51 17.09
C TYR A 65 -12.38 5.12 17.08
N CYS A 66 -13.35 4.87 17.96
CA CYS A 66 -14.03 3.58 18.03
C CYS A 66 -14.72 3.24 16.70
N ASP A 67 -15.42 4.21 16.10
CA ASP A 67 -16.09 4.03 14.81
C ASP A 67 -15.09 3.70 13.70
N LEU A 68 -13.96 4.42 13.65
CA LEU A 68 -12.92 4.19 12.64
C LEU A 68 -12.16 2.88 12.87
N GLU A 69 -11.90 2.50 14.12
CA GLU A 69 -11.28 1.21 14.44
C GLU A 69 -12.17 0.06 13.99
N GLU A 70 -13.47 0.14 14.27
CA GLU A 70 -14.45 -0.87 13.86
C GLU A 70 -14.48 -1.00 12.33
N ASP A 71 -14.71 0.10 11.60
CA ASP A 71 -14.73 0.14 10.13
C ASP A 71 -13.47 -0.46 9.49
N LEU A 72 -12.30 -0.08 10.00
CA LEU A 72 -11.03 -0.57 9.47
C LEU A 72 -10.85 -2.06 9.78
N SER A 73 -11.23 -2.49 10.98
CA SER A 73 -11.08 -3.89 11.39
C SER A 73 -12.07 -4.84 10.71
N ASP A 74 -13.29 -4.37 10.49
CA ASP A 74 -14.37 -5.12 9.86
C ASP A 74 -14.14 -5.33 8.37
N SER A 75 -13.24 -4.54 7.75
CA SER A 75 -12.74 -4.81 6.39
C SER A 75 -12.09 -6.19 6.24
N GLY A 76 -11.69 -6.84 7.34
CA GLY A 76 -10.98 -8.12 7.35
C GLY A 76 -9.53 -8.06 6.87
N LEU A 77 -9.08 -6.91 6.35
CA LEU A 77 -7.74 -6.70 5.82
C LEU A 77 -6.79 -6.09 6.86
N ILE A 78 -7.31 -5.28 7.77
CA ILE A 78 -6.55 -4.56 8.79
C ILE A 78 -6.83 -5.17 10.15
N LYS A 79 -5.78 -5.54 10.88
CA LYS A 79 -5.92 -6.11 12.23
C LYS A 79 -6.09 -4.99 13.25
N ARG A 80 -7.02 -5.12 14.21
CA ARG A 80 -7.22 -4.16 15.32
C ARG A 80 -5.91 -3.79 16.04
N LYS A 81 -5.05 -4.78 16.32
CA LYS A 81 -3.73 -4.55 16.95
C LYS A 81 -2.78 -3.62 16.18
N ASN A 82 -3.03 -3.40 14.89
CA ASN A 82 -2.25 -2.49 14.05
C ASN A 82 -2.83 -1.07 14.06
N ILE A 83 -4.02 -0.87 14.62
CA ILE A 83 -4.68 0.42 14.74
C ILE A 83 -4.35 0.96 16.13
N GLN A 84 -3.91 2.22 16.20
CA GLN A 84 -3.50 2.85 17.44
C GLN A 84 -4.06 4.26 17.52
N ARG A 85 -4.80 4.53 18.60
CA ARG A 85 -5.23 5.90 18.91
C ARG A 85 -4.07 6.77 19.39
N VAL A 86 -4.05 8.02 18.96
CA VAL A 86 -3.18 9.07 19.47
C VAL A 86 -4.04 10.24 19.93
N SER A 87 -3.95 10.59 21.21
CA SER A 87 -4.63 11.75 21.77
C SER A 87 -3.86 13.05 21.48
N ASP A 88 -4.54 14.18 21.59
CA ASP A 88 -3.99 15.54 21.59
C ASP A 88 -2.71 15.72 22.45
N LYS A 89 -2.65 15.10 23.63
CA LYS A 89 -1.48 15.13 24.54
C LYS A 89 -0.25 14.41 24.01
N HIS A 90 -0.40 13.55 23.00
CA HIS A 90 0.64 12.65 22.51
C HIS A 90 0.94 12.83 21.01
N ILE A 91 0.66 14.00 20.45
CA ILE A 91 0.93 14.33 19.04
C ILE A 91 2.41 14.11 18.67
N SER A 92 3.35 14.18 19.62
CA SER A 92 4.74 13.83 19.33
C SER A 92 4.94 12.40 18.77
N LYS A 93 4.04 11.45 19.09
CA LYS A 93 4.09 10.06 18.62
C LYS A 93 3.81 9.91 17.12
N VAL A 94 3.13 10.86 16.47
CA VAL A 94 2.79 10.75 15.04
C VAL A 94 3.95 11.07 14.10
N LYS A 95 5.07 11.61 14.57
CA LYS A 95 6.25 11.91 13.73
C LYS A 95 6.83 10.68 13.06
N ASP A 96 6.78 9.53 13.74
CA ASP A 96 7.29 8.26 13.24
C ASP A 96 6.22 7.39 12.56
N ALA A 97 5.00 7.92 12.40
CA ALA A 97 3.91 7.21 11.75
C ALA A 97 4.21 6.96 10.26
N LEU A 98 3.78 5.80 9.77
CA LEU A 98 3.84 5.47 8.34
C LEU A 98 2.48 5.60 7.65
N LEU A 99 1.41 5.55 8.44
CA LEU A 99 0.05 5.86 8.02
C LEU A 99 -0.65 6.56 9.18
N LEU A 100 -1.21 7.72 8.90
CA LEU A 100 -1.85 8.60 9.85
C LEU A 100 -3.24 8.97 9.35
N ILE A 101 -4.23 8.82 10.22
CA ILE A 101 -5.60 9.31 10.02
C ILE A 101 -5.83 10.43 11.03
N VAL A 102 -6.32 11.58 10.58
CA VAL A 102 -6.66 12.71 11.45
C VAL A 102 -8.12 13.05 11.24
N VAL A 103 -8.93 13.00 12.30
CA VAL A 103 -10.32 13.46 12.24
C VAL A 103 -10.34 14.97 12.38
N TYR A 104 -10.87 15.65 11.36
CA TYR A 104 -10.94 17.11 11.34
C TYR A 104 -11.85 17.62 12.47
N GLY A 105 -11.44 18.72 13.10
CA GLY A 105 -12.14 19.30 14.25
C GLY A 105 -11.81 18.66 15.61
N TYR A 106 -11.02 17.57 15.66
CA TYR A 106 -10.55 17.03 16.95
C TYR A 106 -9.44 17.88 17.58
N LEU A 107 -8.50 18.37 16.76
CA LEU A 107 -7.46 19.29 17.20
C LEU A 107 -7.85 20.73 16.90
N ASP A 108 -7.23 21.66 17.64
CA ASP A 108 -7.21 23.06 17.25
C ASP A 108 -6.38 23.26 15.96
N LYS A 109 -6.46 24.46 15.39
CA LYS A 109 -5.80 24.79 14.11
C LYS A 109 -4.29 24.62 14.19
N ASP A 110 -3.69 24.99 15.32
CA ASP A 110 -2.24 24.92 15.49
C ASP A 110 -1.76 23.47 15.65
N GLY A 111 -2.47 22.64 16.40
CA GLY A 111 -2.22 21.20 16.50
C GLY A 111 -2.41 20.49 15.18
N PHE A 112 -3.47 20.82 14.42
CA PHE A 112 -3.71 20.28 13.09
C PHE A 112 -2.55 20.61 12.13
N ARG A 113 -2.13 21.88 12.07
CA ARG A 113 -0.99 22.33 11.27
C ARG A 113 0.32 21.69 11.72
N GLN A 114 0.52 21.52 13.04
CA GLN A 114 1.69 20.85 13.59
C GLN A 114 1.81 19.41 13.07
N ILE A 115 0.69 18.67 13.01
CA ILE A 115 0.68 17.32 12.45
C ILE A 115 1.06 17.31 10.97
N ILE A 116 0.43 18.18 10.17
CA ILE A 116 0.66 18.20 8.71
C ILE A 116 2.11 18.56 8.41
N ASN A 117 2.64 19.59 9.08
CA ASN A 117 4.02 20.05 8.89
C ASN A 117 5.06 19.09 9.49
N GLY A 118 4.71 18.37 10.56
CA GLY A 118 5.56 17.37 11.20
C GLY A 118 5.58 16.02 10.50
N LYS A 119 4.77 15.83 9.45
CA LYS A 119 4.61 14.57 8.75
C LYS A 119 5.90 14.19 8.00
N SER A 120 6.33 12.94 8.17
CA SER A 120 7.39 12.35 7.34
C SER A 120 7.00 12.30 5.86
N SER A 121 7.96 12.46 4.95
CA SER A 121 7.76 12.34 3.50
C SER A 121 7.29 10.96 3.06
N ARG A 122 7.47 9.92 3.89
CA ARG A 122 7.03 8.54 3.62
C ARG A 122 5.69 8.18 4.28
N CYS A 123 5.16 9.04 5.14
CA CYS A 123 3.92 8.80 5.86
C CYS A 123 2.72 9.11 4.96
N GLY A 124 1.77 8.19 4.87
CA GLY A 124 0.47 8.47 4.28
C GLY A 124 -0.40 9.23 5.28
N LEU A 125 -1.03 10.32 4.86
CA LEU A 125 -1.97 11.08 5.66
C LEU A 125 -3.37 11.00 5.04
N ILE A 126 -4.35 10.68 5.87
CA ILE A 126 -5.76 10.79 5.50
C ILE A 126 -6.42 11.72 6.50
N VAL A 127 -6.94 12.84 6.01
CA VAL A 127 -7.78 13.73 6.81
C VAL A 127 -9.22 13.29 6.61
N HIS A 128 -9.84 12.80 7.68
CA HIS A 128 -11.25 12.45 7.69
C HIS A 128 -12.06 13.66 8.16
N CYS A 129 -12.82 14.27 7.24
CA CYS A 129 -13.66 15.43 7.49
C CYS A 129 -15.10 15.08 7.09
N PRO A 130 -15.84 14.38 7.97
CA PRO A 130 -17.22 14.04 7.67
C PRO A 130 -18.11 15.32 7.69
N PRO A 131 -19.26 15.32 7.00
CA PRO A 131 -20.05 16.53 6.75
C PRO A 131 -20.42 17.31 8.02
N GLU A 132 -20.67 16.62 9.12
CA GLU A 132 -21.01 17.19 10.43
C GLU A 132 -19.87 17.96 11.10
N LYS A 133 -18.61 17.73 10.71
CA LYS A 133 -17.44 18.48 11.19
C LYS A 133 -17.19 19.77 10.38
N GLY A 134 -18.07 20.07 9.42
CA GLY A 134 -18.03 21.31 8.65
C GLY A 134 -17.02 21.27 7.49
N ARG A 135 -16.53 22.47 7.12
CA ARG A 135 -15.64 22.67 5.98
C ARG A 135 -14.24 23.05 6.48
N ILE A 136 -13.22 22.40 5.91
CA ILE A 136 -11.82 22.78 6.10
C ILE A 136 -11.58 24.19 5.56
N ASP A 137 -10.91 25.03 6.34
CA ASP A 137 -10.62 26.39 5.92
C ASP A 137 -9.66 26.43 4.70
N ASP A 138 -9.70 27.53 3.94
CA ASP A 138 -8.98 27.60 2.67
C ASP A 138 -7.45 27.56 2.85
N GLU A 139 -6.93 28.02 3.99
CA GLU A 139 -5.50 27.98 4.32
C GLU A 139 -5.04 26.54 4.61
N GLU A 140 -5.80 25.81 5.43
CA GLU A 140 -5.59 24.39 5.74
C GLU A 140 -5.76 23.52 4.50
N MET A 141 -6.77 23.79 3.67
CA MET A 141 -6.97 23.09 2.41
C MET A 141 -5.77 23.28 1.47
N ARG A 142 -5.26 24.52 1.36
CA ARG A 142 -4.06 24.81 0.58
C ARG A 142 -2.83 24.07 1.12
N LEU A 143 -2.69 23.96 2.44
CA LEU A 143 -1.63 23.19 3.07
C LEU A 143 -1.73 21.69 2.74
N LEU A 144 -2.92 21.10 2.88
CA LEU A 144 -3.17 19.69 2.54
C LEU A 144 -2.86 19.40 1.07
N SER A 145 -3.29 20.27 0.15
CA SER A 145 -3.07 20.10 -1.30
C SER A 145 -1.58 20.04 -1.71
N LYS A 146 -0.70 20.64 -0.91
CA LYS A 146 0.76 20.67 -1.15
C LYS A 146 1.51 19.55 -0.43
N THR A 147 0.84 18.84 0.47
CA THR A 147 1.47 17.82 1.31
C THR A 147 1.44 16.48 0.58
N ALA A 148 2.62 15.87 0.38
CA ALA A 148 2.73 14.59 -0.33
C ALA A 148 2.06 13.44 0.45
N PHE A 149 1.46 12.51 -0.30
CA PHE A 149 0.73 11.35 0.23
C PHE A 149 -0.41 11.74 1.19
N THR A 150 -1.12 12.81 0.85
CA THR A 150 -2.28 13.29 1.60
C THR A 150 -3.55 13.03 0.81
N ALA A 151 -4.55 12.46 1.48
CA ALA A 151 -5.91 12.34 0.97
C ALA A 151 -6.88 13.05 1.94
N LEU A 152 -7.91 13.66 1.38
CA LEU A 152 -9.03 14.22 2.14
C LEU A 152 -10.25 13.35 1.84
N CYS A 153 -10.84 12.77 2.87
CA CYS A 153 -12.04 11.94 2.75
C CYS A 153 -13.15 12.43 3.66
N ASN A 154 -14.37 12.40 3.17
CA ASN A 154 -15.57 12.79 3.88
C ASN A 154 -16.46 11.60 4.25
N PHE A 155 -16.45 10.53 3.45
CA PHE A 155 -17.29 9.35 3.68
C PHE A 155 -16.50 8.20 4.31
N ARG A 156 -17.09 7.55 5.33
CA ARG A 156 -16.55 6.35 5.99
C ARG A 156 -16.18 5.24 5.00
N GLY A 157 -17.07 4.91 4.07
CA GLY A 157 -16.79 3.90 3.03
C GLY A 157 -15.61 4.22 2.12
N ARG A 158 -15.29 5.52 1.92
CA ARG A 158 -14.08 5.92 1.17
C ARG A 158 -12.83 5.85 2.02
N LEU A 159 -12.92 6.08 3.34
CA LEU A 159 -11.78 6.04 4.25
C LEU A 159 -11.05 4.69 4.18
N VAL A 160 -11.78 3.58 4.25
CA VAL A 160 -11.17 2.23 4.18
C VAL A 160 -10.43 2.03 2.86
N ASN A 161 -11.05 2.45 1.75
CA ASN A 161 -10.43 2.37 0.41
C ASN A 161 -9.17 3.25 0.32
N ASP A 162 -9.24 4.48 0.83
CA ASP A 162 -8.11 5.42 0.84
C ASP A 162 -6.97 4.88 1.71
N VAL A 163 -7.27 4.22 2.84
CA VAL A 163 -6.28 3.54 3.67
C VAL A 163 -5.54 2.46 2.88
N LEU A 164 -6.26 1.58 2.19
CA LEU A 164 -5.68 0.50 1.39
C LEU A 164 -4.83 1.04 0.23
N LEU A 165 -5.35 2.04 -0.49
CA LEU A 165 -4.63 2.72 -1.56
C LEU A 165 -3.40 3.45 -1.04
N MET A 166 -3.47 4.04 0.15
CA MET A 166 -2.33 4.70 0.78
C MET A 166 -1.28 3.69 1.24
N MET A 167 -1.69 2.51 1.72
CA MET A 167 -0.76 1.40 2.01
C MET A 167 -0.03 0.89 0.77
N LEU A 168 -0.69 0.89 -0.40
CA LEU A 168 -0.06 0.57 -1.69
C LEU A 168 0.90 1.66 -2.16
N SER A 169 0.46 2.92 -2.04
CA SER A 169 1.16 4.08 -2.60
C SER A 169 2.37 4.50 -1.76
N THR A 170 2.38 4.15 -0.48
CA THR A 170 3.50 4.45 0.42
C THR A 170 4.44 3.26 0.54
N SER A 171 5.73 3.51 0.36
CA SER A 171 6.74 2.45 0.36
C SER A 171 6.95 1.88 1.77
N PHE A 172 6.38 0.70 2.05
CA PHE A 172 6.69 -0.08 3.25
C PHE A 172 7.91 -0.99 3.04
N LYS A 173 8.83 -1.04 4.02
CA LYS A 173 10.01 -1.90 4.04
C LYS A 173 9.94 -2.88 5.21
N LYS A 174 10.61 -4.03 5.10
CA LYS A 174 10.70 -5.03 6.20
C LYS A 174 11.28 -4.43 7.49
N SER A 175 12.18 -3.43 7.38
CA SER A 175 12.77 -2.69 8.50
C SER A 175 11.75 -1.94 9.35
N ASP A 176 10.55 -1.72 8.81
CA ASP A 176 9.49 -0.93 9.43
C ASP A 176 8.57 -1.79 10.32
N LEU A 177 8.77 -3.11 10.38
CA LEU A 177 8.01 -4.07 11.20
C LEU A 177 8.41 -4.09 12.69
N LYS A 178 8.91 -2.98 13.23
CA LYS A 178 9.36 -2.89 14.64
C LYS A 178 8.21 -2.81 15.64
#